data_AF-A0A4Q3NBN1-F1
#
_entry.id   AF-A0A4Q3NBN1-F1
#
_cell.length_a   1.000
_cell.length_b   1.000
_cell.length_c   1.000
_cell.angle_alpha   90.00
_cell.angle_beta   90.00
_cell.angle_gamma   90.00
#
_symmetry.space_group_name_H-M   'P 1'
#
loop_
_entity.id
_entity.type
_entity.pdbx_description
1 polymer ?
#
loop_
_entity_poly.entity_id
_entity_poly.type
_entity_poly.pdbx_seq_one_letter_code
_entity_poly.pdbx_strand_id
1 'polypeptide(L)'
;MDHYLIIFVAAFVLAAVVVTVGVRYLLWRSREKMKSRRALPRRHRRHRQRTMRRSQAFKHPPLPREEVEKVFAQAETAAVNSALGDLEAERNPYAPDTRPGILWETHFNLVFMEWAGKPRPSPHTKPRRSRH
;
A
#
# COMPACT_ATOMS: atom_id res chain seq x y z
N MET A 1 -42.09 5.33 55.16
CA MET A 1 -41.34 6.17 54.18
C MET A 1 -40.05 5.48 53.73
N ASP A 2 -39.43 4.64 54.55
CA ASP A 2 -38.13 4.00 54.23
C ASP A 2 -38.18 2.92 53.14
N HIS A 3 -39.32 2.29 52.92
CA HIS A 3 -39.43 1.21 51.92
C HIS A 3 -39.31 1.74 50.49
N TYR A 4 -39.82 2.95 50.22
CA TYR A 4 -39.67 3.59 48.90
C TYR A 4 -38.21 4.00 48.63
N LEU A 5 -37.48 4.41 49.67
CA LEU A 5 -36.05 4.72 49.56
C LEU A 5 -35.26 3.44 49.22
N ILE A 6 -35.56 2.33 49.89
CA ILE A 6 -34.90 1.03 49.63
C ILE A 6 -35.15 0.56 48.20
N ILE A 7 -36.39 0.65 47.71
CA ILE A 7 -36.75 0.28 46.33
C ILE A 7 -36.01 1.15 45.32
N PHE A 8 -35.92 2.46 45.58
CA PHE A 8 -35.21 3.40 44.70
C PHE A 8 -33.71 3.11 44.64
N VAL A 9 -33.09 2.87 45.80
CA VAL A 9 -31.66 2.51 45.88
C VAL A 9 -31.40 1.17 45.19
N ALA A 10 -32.27 0.17 45.38
CA ALA A 10 -32.15 -1.13 44.73
C ALA A 10 -32.25 -1.01 43.20
N ALA A 11 -33.20 -0.21 42.69
CA ALA A 11 -33.36 0.03 41.25
C ALA A 11 -32.13 0.74 40.66
N PHE A 12 -31.57 1.73 41.37
CA PHE A 12 -30.38 2.45 40.95
C PHE A 12 -29.15 1.52 40.87
N VAL A 13 -28.95 0.68 41.89
CA VAL A 13 -27.85 -0.30 41.90
C VAL A 13 -28.02 -1.30 40.75
N LEU A 14 -29.24 -1.79 40.50
CA LEU A 14 -29.52 -2.73 39.42
C LEU A 14 -29.24 -2.10 38.05
N ALA A 15 -29.65 -0.85 37.83
CA ALA A 15 -29.34 -0.11 36.62
C ALA A 15 -27.83 0.09 36.43
N ALA A 16 -27.12 0.44 37.50
CA ALA A 16 -25.66 0.61 37.46
C ALA A 16 -24.95 -0.69 37.06
N VAL A 17 -25.39 -1.84 37.60
CA VAL A 17 -24.86 -3.16 37.25
C VAL A 17 -25.12 -3.50 35.78
N VAL A 18 -26.33 -3.26 35.28
CA VAL A 18 -26.67 -3.51 33.86
C VAL A 18 -25.79 -2.67 32.93
N VAL A 19 -25.57 -1.40 33.25
CA VAL A 19 -24.70 -0.52 32.47
C VAL A 19 -23.24 -1.00 32.53
N THR A 20 -22.72 -1.37 33.69
CA THR A 20 -21.33 -1.85 33.81
C THR A 20 -21.11 -3.15 33.05
N VAL A 21 -22.05 -4.10 33.13
CA VAL A 21 -21.99 -5.36 32.37
C VAL A 21 -22.11 -5.08 30.87
N GLY A 22 -23.02 -4.21 30.44
CA GLY A 22 -23.18 -3.81 29.05
C GLY A 22 -21.94 -3.15 28.45
N VAL A 23 -21.33 -2.20 29.18
CA VAL A 23 -20.08 -1.54 28.78
C VAL A 23 -18.92 -2.53 28.73
N ARG A 24 -18.80 -3.42 29.73
CA ARG A 24 -17.77 -4.46 29.76
C ARG A 24 -17.92 -5.45 28.61
N TYR A 25 -19.16 -5.84 28.26
CA TYR A 25 -19.47 -6.68 27.11
C TYR A 25 -19.14 -5.99 25.78
N LEU A 26 -19.47 -4.69 25.64
CA LEU A 26 -19.17 -3.91 24.45
C LEU A 26 -17.65 -3.74 24.25
N LEU A 27 -16.91 -3.47 25.33
CA LEU A 27 -15.44 -3.37 25.33
C LEU A 27 -14.80 -4.72 25.00
N TRP A 28 -15.32 -5.81 25.54
CA TRP A 28 -14.85 -7.16 25.22
C TRP A 28 -15.10 -7.52 23.76
N ARG A 29 -16.30 -7.26 23.23
CA ARG A 29 -16.66 -7.44 21.80
C ARG A 29 -15.81 -6.57 20.87
N SER A 30 -15.47 -5.35 21.27
CA SER A 30 -14.54 -4.48 20.53
C SER A 30 -13.12 -5.07 20.49
N ARG A 31 -12.65 -5.64 21.61
CA ARG A 31 -11.36 -6.35 21.66
C ARG A 31 -11.33 -7.61 20.81
N GLU A 32 -12.43 -8.34 20.70
CA GLU A 32 -12.53 -9.49 19.79
C GLU A 32 -12.47 -9.07 18.32
N LYS A 33 -13.20 -8.00 17.94
CA LYS A 33 -13.09 -7.43 16.57
C LYS A 33 -11.68 -6.90 16.28
N MET A 34 -10.97 -6.37 17.27
CA MET A 34 -9.56 -5.97 17.11
C MET A 34 -8.59 -7.15 17.06
N LYS A 35 -8.86 -8.26 17.76
CA LYS A 35 -8.06 -9.49 17.63
C LYS A 35 -8.30 -10.20 16.29
N SER A 36 -9.52 -10.20 15.75
CA SER A 36 -9.79 -10.68 14.38
C SER A 36 -9.19 -9.78 13.30
N ARG A 37 -8.90 -8.51 13.60
CA ARG A 37 -8.09 -7.63 12.71
C ARG A 37 -6.57 -7.82 12.88
N ARG A 38 -6.11 -8.49 13.95
CA ARG A 38 -4.71 -8.98 14.09
C ARG A 38 -4.48 -10.34 13.44
N ALA A 39 -5.51 -10.94 12.86
CA ALA A 39 -5.37 -11.90 11.78
C ALA A 39 -5.32 -11.14 10.45
N LEU A 40 -4.18 -10.51 10.16
CA LEU A 40 -3.75 -10.22 8.79
C LEU A 40 -2.77 -11.31 8.35
N PRO A 41 -3.18 -12.56 8.09
CA PRO A 41 -2.30 -13.53 7.47
C PRO A 41 -2.27 -13.19 5.98
N ARG A 42 -1.26 -12.45 5.51
CA ARG A 42 -0.69 -12.59 4.13
C ARG A 42 0.23 -11.44 3.72
N ARG A 43 0.10 -10.23 4.28
CA ARG A 43 0.88 -9.08 3.75
C ARG A 43 2.33 -9.02 4.26
N HIS A 44 2.61 -9.54 5.45
CA HIS A 44 3.97 -9.47 6.01
C HIS A 44 4.96 -10.47 5.39
N ARG A 45 4.45 -11.56 4.78
CA ARG A 45 5.30 -12.53 4.06
C ARG A 45 5.92 -11.95 2.79
N ARG A 46 5.21 -11.05 2.08
CA ARG A 46 5.76 -10.39 0.88
C ARG A 46 6.94 -9.47 1.20
N HIS A 47 6.92 -8.81 2.37
CA HIS A 47 7.99 -7.88 2.73
C HIS A 47 9.27 -8.63 3.14
N ARG A 48 9.16 -9.69 3.94
CA ARG A 48 10.31 -10.55 4.30
C ARG A 48 10.92 -11.27 3.09
N GLN A 49 10.11 -11.67 2.11
CA GLN A 49 10.60 -12.23 0.85
C GLN A 49 11.40 -11.21 0.03
N ARG A 50 10.97 -9.94 -0.05
CA ARG A 50 11.73 -8.89 -0.75
C ARG A 50 13.10 -8.63 -0.13
N THR A 51 13.21 -8.64 1.20
CA THR A 51 14.51 -8.42 1.87
C THR A 51 15.48 -9.59 1.71
N MET A 52 14.99 -10.85 1.70
CA MET A 52 15.85 -12.02 1.45
C MET A 52 16.25 -12.19 -0.02
N ARG A 53 15.46 -11.68 -0.98
CA ARG A 53 15.83 -11.68 -2.41
C ARG A 53 16.93 -10.65 -2.71
N ARG A 54 16.93 -9.51 -2.02
CA ARG A 54 17.96 -8.46 -2.18
C ARG A 54 19.37 -8.95 -1.82
N SER A 55 19.51 -9.92 -0.92
CA SER A 55 20.80 -10.53 -0.58
C SER A 55 21.26 -11.60 -1.59
N GLN A 56 20.38 -12.13 -2.44
CA GLN A 56 20.79 -13.04 -3.54
C GLN A 56 21.38 -12.28 -4.73
N ALA A 57 20.94 -11.05 -4.99
CA ALA A 57 21.52 -10.19 -6.02
C ALA A 57 23.02 -9.92 -5.82
N PHE A 58 23.52 -10.05 -4.58
CA PHE A 58 24.94 -9.92 -4.24
C PHE A 58 25.82 -11.08 -4.70
N LYS A 59 25.24 -12.23 -5.09
CA LYS A 59 26.00 -13.38 -5.60
C LYS A 59 26.28 -13.32 -7.10
N HIS A 60 25.68 -12.37 -7.83
CA HIS A 60 25.89 -12.22 -9.26
C HIS A 60 27.05 -11.26 -9.57
N PRO A 61 27.89 -11.56 -10.56
CA PRO A 61 28.95 -10.65 -10.98
C PRO A 61 28.38 -9.27 -11.36
N PRO A 62 29.16 -8.19 -11.22
CA PRO A 62 28.75 -6.87 -11.70
C PRO A 62 28.51 -6.93 -13.22
N LEU A 63 27.39 -6.33 -13.65
CA LEU A 63 27.12 -6.14 -15.08
C LEU A 63 28.08 -5.09 -15.64
N PRO A 64 28.51 -5.23 -16.91
CA PRO A 64 29.24 -4.18 -17.60
C PRO A 64 28.38 -2.91 -17.70
N ARG A 65 29.02 -1.73 -17.68
CA ARG A 65 28.31 -0.44 -17.65
C ARG A 65 27.33 -0.27 -18.81
N GLU A 66 27.72 -0.69 -20.01
CA GLU A 66 26.89 -0.61 -21.22
C GLU A 66 25.57 -1.38 -21.07
N GLU A 67 25.58 -2.53 -20.39
CA GLU A 67 24.35 -3.29 -20.14
C GLU A 67 23.46 -2.61 -19.11
N VAL A 68 24.06 -1.99 -18.08
CA VAL A 68 23.33 -1.23 -17.08
C VAL A 68 22.61 -0.05 -17.71
N GLU A 69 23.29 0.70 -18.58
CA GLU A 69 22.71 1.83 -19.31
C GLU A 69 21.56 1.39 -20.22
N LYS A 70 21.71 0.26 -20.94
CA LYS A 70 20.63 -0.31 -21.75
C LYS A 70 19.41 -0.68 -20.92
N VAL A 71 19.62 -1.34 -19.77
CA VAL A 71 18.54 -1.73 -18.85
C VAL A 71 17.80 -0.48 -18.35
N PHE A 72 18.53 0.59 -18.00
CA PHE A 72 17.93 1.83 -17.53
C PHE A 72 17.15 2.56 -18.62
N ALA A 73 17.71 2.72 -19.83
CA ALA A 73 17.02 3.36 -20.95
C ALA A 73 15.71 2.65 -21.31
N GLN A 74 15.70 1.31 -21.27
CA GLN A 74 14.49 0.51 -21.48
C GLN A 74 13.47 0.72 -20.36
N ALA A 75 13.90 0.68 -19.10
CA ALA A 75 13.03 0.89 -17.94
C ALA A 75 12.42 2.30 -17.92
N GLU A 76 13.19 3.31 -18.31
CA GLU A 76 12.73 4.70 -18.40
C GLU A 76 11.65 4.85 -19.48
N THR A 77 11.92 4.35 -20.69
CA THR A 77 10.96 4.40 -21.80
C THR A 77 9.65 3.71 -21.44
N ALA A 78 9.74 2.53 -20.83
CA ALA A 78 8.61 1.77 -20.32
C ALA A 78 7.82 2.54 -19.25
N ALA A 79 8.50 3.17 -18.30
CA ALA A 79 7.88 3.92 -17.22
C ALA A 79 7.13 5.16 -17.73
N VAL A 80 7.71 5.89 -18.68
CA VAL A 80 7.05 7.05 -19.30
C VAL A 80 5.81 6.60 -20.08
N ASN A 81 5.91 5.56 -20.91
CA ASN A 81 4.78 5.04 -21.68
C ASN A 81 3.66 4.53 -20.77
N SER A 82 4.02 3.84 -19.68
CA SER A 82 3.07 3.40 -18.66
C SER A 82 2.38 4.58 -17.97
N ALA A 83 3.11 5.65 -17.65
CA ALA A 83 2.54 6.86 -17.07
C ALA A 83 1.57 7.59 -18.04
N LEU A 84 1.82 7.48 -19.35
CA LEU A 84 0.94 7.98 -20.41
C LEU A 84 -0.31 7.12 -20.63
N GLY A 85 -0.37 5.93 -20.04
CA GLY A 85 -1.55 5.05 -20.05
C GLY A 85 -1.40 3.77 -20.88
N ASP A 86 -0.20 3.48 -21.40
CA ASP A 86 0.07 2.20 -22.06
C ASP A 86 0.40 1.11 -21.03
N LEU A 87 -0.58 0.22 -20.78
CA LEU A 87 -0.45 -0.85 -19.80
C LEU A 87 0.49 -1.97 -20.24
N GLU A 88 0.77 -2.13 -21.54
CA GLU A 88 1.69 -3.17 -22.03
C GLU A 88 3.15 -2.82 -21.77
N ALA A 89 3.44 -1.52 -21.62
CA ALA A 89 4.77 -1.00 -21.34
C ALA A 89 5.32 -1.41 -19.95
N GLU A 90 4.48 -1.86 -19.01
CA GLU A 90 4.92 -2.29 -17.67
C GLU A 90 5.66 -3.65 -17.67
N ARG A 91 5.67 -4.38 -18.79
CA ARG A 91 6.23 -5.73 -18.83
C ARG A 91 7.76 -5.72 -18.85
N ASN A 92 8.37 -6.11 -17.73
CA ASN A 92 9.81 -6.34 -17.62
C ASN A 92 10.28 -7.45 -18.60
N PRO A 93 11.21 -7.18 -19.53
CA PRO A 93 11.73 -8.20 -20.45
C PRO A 93 12.72 -9.16 -19.79
N TYR A 94 13.25 -8.82 -18.61
CA TYR A 94 14.25 -9.62 -17.92
C TYR A 94 13.61 -10.58 -16.92
N ALA A 95 14.24 -11.74 -16.72
CA ALA A 95 13.75 -12.73 -15.77
C ALA A 95 13.75 -12.17 -14.33
N PRO A 96 12.70 -12.48 -13.54
CA PRO A 96 12.64 -12.05 -12.15
C PRO A 96 13.82 -12.61 -11.38
N ASP A 97 14.30 -11.85 -10.38
CA ASP A 97 15.44 -12.19 -9.52
C ASP A 97 16.82 -12.18 -10.21
N THR A 98 16.91 -11.83 -11.49
CA THR A 98 18.19 -11.53 -12.15
C THR A 98 18.63 -10.10 -11.85
N ARG A 99 19.94 -9.82 -11.86
CA ARG A 99 20.47 -8.46 -11.69
C ARG A 99 19.88 -7.44 -12.67
N PRO A 100 19.78 -7.70 -14.00
CA PRO A 100 19.12 -6.77 -14.92
C PRO A 100 17.62 -6.63 -14.62
N GLY A 101 16.92 -7.71 -14.24
CA GLY A 101 15.51 -7.63 -13.84
C GLY A 101 15.28 -6.75 -12.62
N ILE A 102 16.14 -6.86 -11.60
CA ILE A 102 16.06 -6.02 -10.39
C ILE A 102 16.38 -4.56 -10.72
N LEU A 103 17.40 -4.31 -11.53
CA LEU A 103 17.76 -2.95 -11.97
C LEU A 103 16.64 -2.30 -12.77
N TRP A 104 16.04 -3.04 -13.71
CA TRP A 104 14.91 -2.61 -14.50
C TRP A 104 13.72 -2.24 -13.62
N GLU A 105 13.27 -3.16 -12.74
CA GLU A 105 12.13 -2.91 -11.85
C GLU A 105 12.37 -1.72 -10.94
N THR A 106 13.59 -1.59 -10.41
CA THR A 106 13.92 -0.49 -9.51
C THR A 106 13.89 0.84 -10.25
N HIS A 107 14.50 0.92 -11.43
CA HIS A 107 14.55 2.15 -12.22
C HIS A 107 13.17 2.54 -12.77
N PHE A 108 12.42 1.57 -13.29
CA PHE A 108 11.05 1.75 -13.76
C PHE A 108 10.17 2.39 -12.68
N ASN A 109 10.16 1.82 -11.46
CA ASN A 109 9.33 2.33 -10.38
C ASN A 109 9.73 3.75 -9.95
N LEU A 110 11.02 4.08 -9.96
CA LEU A 110 11.50 5.42 -9.63
C LEU A 110 10.99 6.45 -10.63
N VAL A 111 11.18 6.19 -11.94
CA VAL A 111 10.74 7.09 -13.02
C VAL A 111 9.22 7.18 -13.05
N PHE A 112 8.52 6.05 -12.92
CA PHE A 112 7.06 6.01 -12.93
C PHE A 112 6.46 6.81 -11.77
N MET A 113 7.03 6.71 -10.56
CA MET A 113 6.58 7.52 -9.42
C MET A 113 6.81 9.02 -9.62
N GLU A 114 7.93 9.41 -10.23
CA GLU A 114 8.21 10.81 -10.57
C GLU A 114 7.18 11.35 -11.57
N TRP A 115 6.77 10.54 -12.54
CA TRP A 115 5.78 10.90 -13.54
C TRP A 115 4.35 10.87 -13.02
N ALA A 116 3.98 9.90 -12.19
CA ALA A 116 2.64 9.80 -11.60
C ALA A 116 2.32 10.96 -10.65
N GLY A 117 3.34 11.63 -10.10
CA GLY A 117 3.19 12.85 -9.29
C GLY A 117 3.02 14.14 -10.10
N LYS A 118 3.26 14.12 -11.42
CA LYS A 118 3.07 15.28 -12.30
C LYS A 118 1.59 15.36 -12.73
N PRO A 119 0.97 16.55 -12.70
CA PRO A 119 -0.42 16.69 -13.16
C PRO A 119 -0.50 16.23 -14.61
N ARG A 120 -1.43 15.31 -14.91
CA ARG A 120 -1.68 14.85 -16.29
C ARG A 120 -1.88 16.08 -17.18
N PRO A 121 -1.14 16.21 -18.30
CA PRO A 121 -1.49 17.22 -19.28
C PRO A 121 -2.93 16.96 -19.71
N SER A 122 -3.81 17.94 -19.49
CA SER A 122 -5.23 17.78 -19.79
C SER A 122 -5.38 17.56 -21.30
N PRO A 123 -6.16 16.55 -21.75
CA PRO A 123 -6.37 16.28 -23.17
C PRO A 123 -7.22 17.36 -23.88
N HIS A 124 -7.56 18.45 -23.20
CA HIS A 124 -8.40 19.53 -23.69
C HIS A 124 -7.82 20.91 -23.40
N THR A 125 -6.68 21.21 -24.02
CA THR A 125 -6.39 22.60 -24.38
C THR A 125 -6.40 22.67 -25.91
N LYS A 126 -7.61 22.76 -26.49
CA LYS A 126 -7.71 23.25 -27.87
C LYS A 126 -7.04 24.63 -27.89
N PRO A 127 -6.11 24.92 -28.81
CA PRO A 127 -5.66 26.29 -28.98
C PRO A 127 -6.88 27.11 -29.37
N ARG A 128 -7.35 27.96 -28.45
CA ARG A 128 -8.34 28.97 -28.75
C ARG A 128 -7.67 29.92 -29.73
N ARG A 129 -7.86 29.67 -31.04
CA ARG A 129 -7.54 30.61 -32.11
C ARG A 129 -8.20 31.94 -31.76
N SER A 130 -7.42 32.88 -31.24
CA SER A 130 -7.79 34.28 -31.24
C SER A 130 -7.72 34.75 -32.68
N ARG A 131 -8.88 34.74 -33.36
CA ARG A 131 -9.06 35.53 -34.58
C ARG A 131 -9.08 36.99 -34.15
N HIS A 132 -8.00 37.69 -34.48
CA HIS A 132 -8.05 39.11 -34.80
C HIS A 132 -8.76 39.32 -36.14
#